data_AF-A0A1Q6YPJ1-F1
#
_entry.id   AF-A0A1Q6YPJ1-F1
#
_cell.length_a   1.000
_cell.length_b   1.000
_cell.length_c   1.000
_cell.angle_alpha   90.00
_cell.angle_beta   90.00
_cell.angle_gamma   90.00
#
_symmetry.space_group_name_H-M   'P 1'
#
loop_
_entity.id
_entity.type
_entity.pdbx_description
1 polymer ?
#
loop_
_entity_poly.entity_id
_entity_poly.type
_entity_poly.pdbx_seq_one_letter_code
_entity_poly.pdbx_strand_id
1 'polypeptide(L)' 'MKNLKPGLTEMIVHLGHDDAELRAVTVDHPDFGSAWRQRDYDIVTGPEFKKAIEENHVILVKWKDLKKLLN' A
#
# COMPACT_ATOMS: atom_id res chain seq x y z
N MET A 1 1.64 8.90 -8.37
CA MET A 1 1.12 8.26 -9.61
C MET A 1 1.36 9.09 -10.87
N LYS A 2 1.21 10.43 -10.84
CA LYS A 2 1.27 11.30 -12.04
C LYS A 2 2.50 11.18 -12.97
N ASN A 3 3.62 10.65 -12.47
CA ASN A 3 4.87 10.50 -13.24
C ASN A 3 5.28 9.04 -13.45
N LEU A 4 4.41 8.08 -13.13
CA LEU A 4 4.69 6.67 -13.34
C LEU A 4 4.62 6.37 -14.84
N LYS A 5 5.67 5.76 -15.39
CA LYS A 5 5.68 5.35 -16.80
C LYS A 5 4.72 4.18 -17.00
N PRO A 6 4.09 4.04 -18.19
CA PRO A 6 3.31 2.85 -18.50
C PRO A 6 4.13 1.57 -18.32
N GLY A 7 3.53 0.55 -17.71
CA GLY A 7 4.17 -0.73 -17.43
C GLY A 7 3.55 -1.45 -16.26
N LEU A 8 4.19 -2.55 -15.84
CA LEU A 8 3.85 -3.25 -14.60
C LEU A 8 4.69 -2.68 -13.46
N THR A 9 4.04 -2.30 -12.36
CA THR A 9 4.70 -1.80 -11.15
C THR A 9 4.16 -2.56 -9.94
N GLU A 10 5.07 -2.95 -9.05
CA GLU A 10 4.73 -3.52 -7.75
C GLU A 10 4.91 -2.45 -6.67
N MET A 11 3.91 -2.31 -5.80
CA MET A 11 3.98 -1.46 -4.62
C MET A 11 3.75 -2.34 -3.40
N ILE A 12 4.73 -2.38 -2.50
CA ILE A 12 4.67 -3.13 -1.24
C ILE A 12 4.38 -2.12 -0.13
N VAL A 13 3.43 -2.45 0.74
CA VAL A 13 3.01 -1.60 1.87
C VAL A 13 2.93 -2.44 3.15
N HIS A 14 3.20 -1.81 4.29
CA HIS A 14 3.06 -2.41 5.61
C HIS A 14 1.97 -1.69 6.38
N LEU A 15 0.72 -2.14 6.20
CA LEU A 15 -0.43 -1.51 6.84
C LEU A 15 -0.58 -2.00 8.28
N GLY A 16 -0.97 -1.11 9.19
CA GLY A 16 -1.23 -1.48 10.58
C GLY A 16 -1.80 -0.33 11.38
N HIS A 17 -2.58 -0.63 12.41
CA HIS A 17 -3.14 0.39 13.30
C HIS A 17 -2.11 0.85 14.32
N ASP A 18 -2.06 2.14 14.63
CA ASP A 18 -1.22 2.68 15.69
C ASP A 18 -1.84 2.42 17.08
N ASP A 19 -1.95 1.15 17.43
CA ASP A 19 -2.51 0.66 18.69
C ASP A 19 -1.44 0.12 19.63
N ALA A 20 -1.87 -0.29 20.83
CA ALA A 20 -0.97 -0.78 21.87
C ALA A 20 -0.19 -2.04 21.45
N GLU A 21 -0.80 -2.93 20.67
CA GLU A 21 -0.17 -4.17 20.21
C GLU A 21 0.95 -3.85 19.22
N LEU A 22 0.64 -3.07 18.17
CA LEU A 22 1.64 -2.76 17.16
C LEU A 22 2.77 -1.89 17.73
N ARG A 23 2.46 -0.96 18.64
CA ARG A 23 3.47 -0.16 19.37
C ARG A 23 4.45 -1.06 20.15
N ALA A 24 3.94 -2.09 20.82
CA ALA A 24 4.76 -3.02 21.59
C ALA A 24 5.65 -3.92 20.71
N VAL A 25 5.18 -4.28 19.51
CA VAL A 25 5.97 -5.07 18.54
C VAL A 25 7.06 -4.22 17.86
N THR A 26 6.83 -2.91 17.72
CA THR A 26 7.73 -2.00 16.99
C THR A 26 8.58 -1.11 17.89
N VAL A 27 8.79 -1.51 19.15
CA VAL A 27 9.66 -0.78 20.09
C VAL A 27 11.05 -0.58 19.47
N ASP A 28 11.62 0.61 19.64
CA ASP A 28 12.93 1.02 19.10
C ASP A 28 13.04 1.06 17.56
N HIS A 29 11.91 1.02 16.84
CA HIS A 29 11.87 1.15 15.37
C HIS A 29 11.05 2.37 14.92
N PRO A 30 11.41 3.61 15.31
CA PRO A 30 10.60 4.80 15.01
C PRO A 30 10.49 5.08 13.50
N ASP A 31 11.54 4.77 12.74
CA ASP A 31 11.63 5.00 11.29
C ASP A 31 10.76 4.05 10.46
N PHE A 32 10.09 3.09 11.07
CA PHE A 32 9.09 2.25 10.41
C PHE A 32 8.18 1.63 11.49
N GLY A 33 7.81 2.44 12.49
CA GLY A 33 7.04 2.00 13.64
C GLY A 33 5.53 2.00 13.40
N SER A 34 4.76 1.75 14.44
CA SER A 34 3.28 1.73 14.40
C SER A 34 2.68 2.99 13.76
N ALA A 35 3.18 4.18 14.14
CA ALA A 35 2.70 5.45 13.59
C ALA A 35 2.96 5.61 12.08
N TRP A 36 4.05 5.02 11.55
CA TRP A 36 4.26 4.98 10.10
C TRP A 36 3.22 4.08 9.44
N ARG A 37 3.04 2.86 9.95
CA ARG A 37 2.09 1.89 9.40
C ARG A 37 0.64 2.40 9.40
N GLN A 38 0.27 3.20 10.39
CA GLN A 38 -1.03 3.87 10.43
C GLN A 38 -1.18 4.90 9.32
N ARG A 39 -0.15 5.71 9.05
CA ARG A 39 -0.19 6.67 7.91
C ARG A 39 -0.32 5.94 6.57
N ASP A 40 0.40 4.83 6.39
CA ASP A 40 0.28 4.00 5.19
C ASP A 40 -1.15 3.44 5.07
N TYR A 41 -1.73 2.94 6.16
CA TYR A 41 -3.11 2.46 6.20
C TYR A 41 -4.11 3.54 5.82
N ASP A 42 -4.01 4.73 6.43
CA ASP A 42 -4.94 5.84 6.22
C ASP A 42 -4.92 6.30 4.77
N ILE A 43 -3.73 6.40 4.16
CA ILE A 43 -3.61 6.79 2.75
C ILE A 43 -4.14 5.69 1.85
N VAL A 44 -3.68 4.44 1.98
CA VAL A 44 -4.02 3.36 1.04
C VAL A 44 -5.52 3.00 1.07
N THR A 45 -6.16 3.12 2.23
CA THR A 45 -7.60 2.86 2.39
C THR A 45 -8.46 4.11 2.19
N GLY A 46 -7.84 5.29 2.11
CA GLY A 46 -8.51 6.58 1.98
C GLY A 46 -9.14 6.83 0.60
N PRO A 47 -10.17 7.70 0.53
CA PRO A 47 -10.86 8.02 -0.72
C PRO A 47 -9.96 8.73 -1.73
N GLU A 48 -8.96 9.50 -1.30
CA GLU A 48 -8.03 10.22 -2.16
C GLU A 48 -7.13 9.27 -2.95
N PHE A 49 -6.67 8.18 -2.32
CA PHE A 49 -5.84 7.20 -2.99
C PHE A 49 -6.63 6.40 -4.02
N LYS A 50 -7.86 6.02 -3.69
CA LYS A 50 -8.80 5.40 -4.65
C LYS A 50 -9.02 6.32 -5.85
N LYS A 51 -9.33 7.60 -5.61
CA LYS A 51 -9.52 8.60 -6.66
C LYS A 51 -8.26 8.75 -7.53
N ALA A 52 -7.08 8.73 -6.92
CA ALA A 52 -5.83 8.81 -7.66
C ALA A 52 -5.60 7.59 -8.57
N ILE A 53 -5.95 6.37 -8.14
CA ILE A 53 -5.91 5.16 -8.99
C ILE A 53 -6.80 5.35 -10.22
N GLU A 54 -8.03 5.79 -10.00
CA GLU A 54 -9.04 5.99 -11.05
C GLU A 54 -8.61 7.08 -12.06
N GLU A 55 -8.22 8.26 -11.58
CA GLU A 55 -7.81 9.40 -12.43
C GLU A 55 -6.54 9.11 -13.23
N ASN A 56 -5.63 8.29 -12.70
CA ASN A 56 -4.38 7.92 -13.38
C ASN A 56 -4.51 6.63 -14.20
N HIS A 57 -5.74 6.09 -14.36
CA HIS A 57 -6.02 4.88 -15.14
C HIS A 57 -5.17 3.67 -14.71
N VAL A 58 -4.89 3.55 -13.41
CA VAL A 58 -4.11 2.44 -12.87
C VAL A 58 -4.99 1.21 -12.76
N ILE A 59 -4.56 0.12 -13.38
CA ILE A 59 -5.25 -1.18 -13.30
C ILE A 59 -4.64 -1.98 -12.16
N LEU A 60 -5.47 -2.32 -11.16
CA LEU A 60 -5.04 -3.20 -10.06
C LEU A 60 -4.94 -4.64 -10.55
N VAL A 61 -3.74 -5.19 -10.52
CA VAL A 61 -3.46 -6.59 -10.88
C VAL A 61 -3.27 -7.40 -9.61
N LYS A 62 -3.94 -8.56 -9.52
CA LYS A 62 -3.75 -9.50 -8.40
C LYS A 62 -2.84 -10.64 -8.84
N TRP A 63 -2.15 -11.27 -7.89
CA TRP A 63 -1.34 -12.46 -8.14
C TRP A 63 -2.10 -13.58 -8.88
N LYS A 64 -3.40 -13.75 -8.60
CA LYS A 64 -4.25 -14.72 -9.30
C LYS A 64 -4.49 -14.40 -10.78
N ASP A 65 -4.36 -13.13 -11.18
CA ASP A 65 -4.51 -12.73 -12.58
C ASP A 65 -3.24 -13.06 -13.35
N LEU A 66 -2.07 -12.83 -12.75
CA LEU A 66 -0.77 -13.25 -13.30
C LEU A 66 -0.68 -14.78 -13.39
N LYS A 67 -1.17 -15.51 -12.38
CA LYS A 67 -1.18 -16.98 -12.39
C LYS A 67 -1.91 -17.57 -13.61
N LYS A 68 -2.96 -16.91 -14.12
CA LYS A 68 -3.70 -17.36 -15.32
C LYS A 68 -2.85 -17.33 -16.59
N LEU A 69 -1.74 -16.59 -16.59
CA LEU A 69 -0.83 -16.47 -17.75
C LEU A 69 0.27 -17.53 -17.76
N LEU A 70 0.46 -18.26 -16.66
CA LEU A 70 1.51 -19.28 -16.49
C LEU A 70 1.08 -20.69 -16.95
N ASN A 71 -0.15 -20.82 -17.47
CA ASN A 71 -0.75 -22.07 -17.91
C ASN A 71 -1.07 -22.04 -19.40
#